data_AF-N6W188-F1
#
_entry.id   AF-N6W188-F1
#
_cell.length_a   1.000
_cell.length_b   1.000
_cell.length_c   1.000
_cell.angle_alpha   90.00
_cell.angle_beta   90.00
_cell.angle_gamma   90.00
#
_symmetry.space_group_name_H-M   'P 1'
#
loop_
_entity.id
_entity.type
_entity.pdbx_description
1 polymer ?
#
loop_
_entity_poly.entity_id
_entity_poly.type
_entity_poly.pdbx_seq_one_letter_code
_entity_poly.pdbx_strand_id
1 'polypeptide(L)'
;MTVRKIVVMGVSGSGKSLVGERLGDLLDVQFFDADDYHSESNVQKMANGIPLTDEDRRDWLTDLADLIRREAGLVLACSALKKTYRDQLRTGDPSLKFLYLKGDFETIWSRHAQRQDHYFTGQDMLESQFLSLEEPDANEAYIIDISATPEAVLKQCIAALSIKPQDDLDQ
;
A
#
# COMPACT_ATOMS: atom_id res chain seq x y z
N MET A 1 -24.59 -3.97 1.08
CA MET A 1 -23.50 -3.12 1.60
C MET A 1 -22.60 -2.78 0.43
N THR A 2 -22.18 -1.53 0.25
CA THR A 2 -21.23 -1.18 -0.82
C THR A 2 -19.89 -1.83 -0.51
N VAL A 3 -19.49 -2.79 -1.33
CA VAL A 3 -18.20 -3.46 -1.19
C VAL A 3 -17.10 -2.43 -1.47
N ARG A 4 -16.08 -2.37 -0.60
CA ARG A 4 -15.07 -1.31 -0.63
C ARG A 4 -13.82 -1.76 -1.38
N LYS A 5 -13.25 -0.85 -2.17
CA LYS A 5 -11.92 -1.01 -2.79
C LYS A 5 -10.96 -0.05 -2.11
N ILE A 6 -9.89 -0.61 -1.55
CA ILE A 6 -8.94 0.13 -0.71
C ILE A 6 -7.53 -0.15 -1.21
N VAL A 7 -6.74 0.92 -1.38
CA VAL A 7 -5.29 0.82 -1.55
C VAL A 7 -4.61 1.19 -0.25
N VAL A 8 -3.79 0.29 0.29
CA VAL A 8 -2.90 0.57 1.41
C VAL A 8 -1.55 0.98 0.83
N MET A 9 -1.18 2.25 1.00
CA MET A 9 0.00 2.86 0.40
C MET A 9 1.05 3.33 1.41
N GLY A 10 2.26 3.56 0.91
CA GLY A 10 3.43 3.96 1.68
C GLY A 10 4.70 3.28 1.19
N VAL A 11 5.85 3.75 1.67
CA VAL A 11 7.16 3.19 1.30
C VAL A 11 7.34 1.74 1.78
N SER A 12 8.33 1.04 1.25
CA SER A 12 8.69 -0.33 1.63
C SER A 12 9.04 -0.39 3.11
N GLY A 13 8.51 -1.38 3.82
CA GLY A 13 8.65 -1.49 5.28
C GLY A 13 7.62 -0.72 6.10
N SER A 14 6.71 0.05 5.48
CA SER A 14 5.65 0.77 6.23
C SER A 14 4.57 -0.15 6.83
N GLY A 15 4.52 -1.43 6.41
CA GLY A 15 3.55 -2.41 6.90
C GLY A 15 2.32 -2.63 6.01
N LYS A 16 2.37 -2.22 4.73
CA LYS A 16 1.26 -2.36 3.77
C LYS A 16 0.65 -3.75 3.70
N SER A 17 1.45 -4.80 3.50
CA SER A 17 0.93 -6.17 3.33
C SER A 17 0.25 -6.67 4.62
N LEU A 18 0.85 -6.42 5.80
CA LEU A 18 0.23 -6.76 7.09
C LEU A 18 -1.13 -6.08 7.30
N VAL A 19 -1.20 -4.76 7.06
CA VAL A 19 -2.46 -4.01 7.20
C VAL A 19 -3.45 -4.45 6.12
N GLY A 20 -2.97 -4.69 4.90
CA GLY A 20 -3.78 -5.08 3.75
C GLY A 20 -4.46 -6.43 3.94
N GLU A 21 -3.72 -7.46 4.36
CA GLU A 21 -4.23 -8.79 4.67
C GLU A 21 -5.32 -8.70 5.76
N ARG A 22 -5.03 -8.02 6.87
CA ARG A 22 -5.97 -7.88 7.99
C ARG A 22 -7.24 -7.13 7.63
N LEU A 23 -7.14 -6.11 6.76
CA LEU A 23 -8.31 -5.41 6.25
C LEU A 23 -9.10 -6.29 5.27
N GLY A 24 -8.44 -7.10 4.45
CA GLY A 24 -9.09 -8.07 3.57
C GLY A 24 -9.92 -9.08 4.38
N ASP A 25 -9.32 -9.68 5.40
CA ASP A 25 -9.98 -10.61 6.33
C ASP A 25 -11.21 -9.96 6.99
N LEU A 26 -11.07 -8.75 7.53
CA LEU A 26 -12.14 -8.04 8.23
C LEU A 26 -13.30 -7.63 7.32
N LEU A 27 -13.01 -7.34 6.05
CA LEU A 27 -13.99 -6.87 5.08
C LEU A 27 -14.60 -7.99 4.23
N ASP A 28 -14.11 -9.23 4.39
CA ASP A 28 -14.45 -10.37 3.55
C ASP A 28 -14.23 -10.05 2.06
N VAL A 29 -13.07 -9.46 1.75
CA VAL A 29 -12.63 -9.17 0.37
C VAL A 29 -11.22 -9.67 0.13
N GLN A 30 -10.91 -9.95 -1.13
CA GLN A 30 -9.59 -10.45 -1.49
C GLN A 30 -8.50 -9.40 -1.28
N PHE A 31 -7.40 -9.82 -0.66
CA PHE A 31 -6.15 -9.08 -0.59
C PHE A 31 -5.28 -9.37 -1.82
N PHE A 32 -4.64 -8.33 -2.34
CA PHE A 32 -3.66 -8.40 -3.42
C PHE A 32 -2.40 -7.63 -3.03
N ASP A 33 -1.22 -8.18 -3.33
CA ASP A 33 0.04 -7.45 -3.29
C ASP A 33 0.36 -6.93 -4.70
N ALA A 34 0.55 -5.62 -4.85
CA ALA A 34 0.83 -5.02 -6.15
C ALA A 34 2.19 -5.46 -6.72
N ASP A 35 3.12 -5.88 -5.86
CA ASP A 35 4.45 -6.32 -6.31
C ASP A 35 4.36 -7.62 -7.14
N ASP A 36 3.32 -8.44 -6.94
CA ASP A 36 3.04 -9.66 -7.72
C ASP A 36 2.66 -9.38 -9.18
N TYR A 37 2.29 -8.13 -9.49
CA TYR A 37 1.88 -7.68 -10.83
C TYR A 37 3.03 -7.06 -11.62
N HIS A 38 4.23 -6.99 -11.07
CA HIS A 38 5.39 -6.51 -11.81
C HIS A 38 5.80 -7.51 -12.91
N SER A 39 6.18 -6.98 -14.08
CA SER A 39 6.82 -7.77 -15.12
C SER A 39 8.15 -8.34 -14.63
N GLU A 40 8.59 -9.45 -15.23
CA GLU A 40 9.88 -10.07 -14.90
C GLU A 40 11.05 -9.07 -15.06
N SER A 41 11.00 -8.21 -16.08
CA SER A 41 11.99 -7.14 -16.30
C SER A 41 12.05 -6.15 -15.13
N ASN A 42 10.89 -5.75 -14.59
CA ASN A 42 10.84 -4.85 -13.43
C ASN A 42 11.35 -5.52 -12.17
N VAL A 43 10.98 -6.78 -11.94
CA VAL A 43 11.49 -7.58 -10.82
C VAL A 43 13.01 -7.70 -10.91
N GLN A 44 13.57 -7.98 -12.09
CA GLN A 44 15.02 -8.05 -12.31
C GLN A 44 15.71 -6.71 -12.07
N LYS A 45 15.14 -5.58 -12.50
CA LYS A 45 15.70 -4.24 -12.20
C LYS A 45 15.77 -4.01 -10.70
N MET A 46 14.67 -4.23 -9.98
CA MET A 46 14.60 -4.04 -8.53
C MET A 46 15.55 -4.99 -7.79
N ALA A 47 15.64 -6.26 -8.21
CA ALA A 47 16.56 -7.24 -7.63
C ALA A 47 18.04 -6.84 -7.78
N ASN A 48 18.37 -6.10 -8.84
CA ASN A 48 19.70 -5.55 -9.08
C ASN A 48 19.91 -4.15 -8.45
N GLY A 49 18.98 -3.68 -7.63
CA GLY A 49 19.04 -2.35 -6.99
C GLY A 49 18.84 -1.19 -7.96
N ILE A 50 18.31 -1.44 -9.16
CA ILE A 50 18.03 -0.42 -10.17
C ILE A 50 16.61 0.12 -9.93
N PRO A 51 16.45 1.42 -9.60
CA PRO A 51 15.13 2.00 -9.41
C PRO A 51 14.31 1.97 -10.71
N LEU A 52 13.04 1.59 -10.62
CA LEU A 52 12.13 1.68 -11.76
C LEU A 52 11.86 3.14 -12.12
N THR A 53 11.66 3.41 -13.40
CA THR A 53 11.25 4.71 -13.93
C THR A 53 9.71 4.85 -13.99
N ASP A 54 9.21 6.00 -14.41
CA ASP A 54 7.77 6.18 -14.70
C ASP A 54 7.32 5.32 -15.89
N GLU A 55 8.19 5.14 -16.89
CA GLU A 55 7.97 4.27 -18.06
C GLU A 55 7.77 2.82 -17.61
N ASP A 56 8.67 2.33 -16.77
CA ASP A 56 8.66 0.95 -16.26
C ASP A 56 7.38 0.63 -15.48
N ARG A 57 6.80 1.63 -14.81
CA ARG A 57 5.58 1.47 -13.99
C ARG A 57 4.29 1.62 -14.78
N ARG A 58 4.31 2.10 -16.03
CA ARG A 58 3.08 2.43 -16.75
C ARG A 58 2.16 1.23 -16.95
N ASP A 59 2.70 0.13 -17.45
CA ASP A 59 1.92 -1.08 -17.74
C ASP A 59 1.45 -1.72 -16.43
N TRP A 60 2.32 -1.79 -15.44
CA TRP A 60 1.99 -2.24 -14.08
C TRP A 60 0.82 -1.45 -13.47
N LEU A 61 0.84 -0.11 -13.53
CA LEU A 61 -0.27 0.71 -13.04
C LEU A 61 -1.56 0.52 -13.85
N THR A 62 -1.45 0.22 -15.14
CA THR A 62 -2.59 -0.11 -16.00
C THR A 62 -3.22 -1.43 -15.56
N ASP A 63 -2.40 -2.47 -15.37
CA ASP A 63 -2.86 -3.79 -14.92
C ASP A 63 -3.53 -3.72 -13.55
N LEU A 64 -3.00 -2.90 -12.64
CA LEU A 64 -3.60 -2.65 -11.33
C LEU A 64 -4.92 -1.87 -11.43
N ALA A 65 -5.02 -0.87 -12.30
CA ALA A 65 -6.29 -0.16 -12.52
C ALA A 65 -7.36 -1.10 -13.10
N ASP A 66 -6.97 -2.04 -13.96
CA ASP A 66 -7.86 -3.06 -14.51
C ASP A 66 -8.28 -4.10 -13.46
N LEU A 67 -7.36 -4.51 -12.56
CA LEU A 67 -7.67 -5.27 -11.35
C LEU A 67 -8.69 -4.52 -10.49
N ILE A 68 -8.45 -3.25 -10.21
CA ILE A 68 -9.39 -2.45 -9.41
C ILE A 68 -10.75 -2.37 -10.09
N ARG A 69 -10.82 -2.28 -11.41
CA ARG A 69 -12.08 -2.23 -12.15
C ARG A 69 -12.88 -3.54 -12.07
N ARG A 70 -12.21 -4.69 -12.25
CA ARG A 70 -12.88 -5.99 -12.36
C ARG A 70 -13.41 -6.51 -11.02
N GLU A 71 -12.68 -6.26 -9.93
CA GLU A 71 -13.05 -6.81 -8.62
C GLU A 71 -14.27 -6.07 -8.06
N ALA A 72 -15.18 -6.78 -7.42
CA ALA A 72 -16.31 -6.15 -6.73
C ALA A 72 -15.85 -5.39 -5.46
N GLY A 73 -14.82 -5.92 -4.79
CA GLY A 73 -14.17 -5.36 -3.61
C GLY A 73 -12.75 -5.90 -3.49
N LEU A 74 -11.85 -5.12 -2.93
CA LEU A 74 -10.46 -5.54 -2.75
C LEU A 74 -9.72 -4.70 -1.72
N VAL A 75 -8.64 -5.28 -1.18
CA VAL A 75 -7.58 -4.51 -0.54
C VAL A 75 -6.28 -4.74 -1.30
N LEU A 76 -5.65 -3.67 -1.77
CA LEU A 76 -4.41 -3.70 -2.55
C LEU A 76 -3.28 -3.04 -1.76
N ALA A 77 -2.23 -3.79 -1.42
CA ALA A 77 -0.98 -3.18 -0.98
C ALA A 77 -0.23 -2.64 -2.20
N CYS A 78 -0.02 -1.33 -2.29
CA CYS A 78 0.69 -0.71 -3.42
C CYS A 78 1.46 0.53 -2.95
N SER A 79 2.71 0.69 -3.38
CA SER A 79 3.52 1.85 -2.99
C SER A 79 2.87 3.20 -3.36
N ALA A 80 2.31 3.30 -4.58
CA ALA A 80 1.53 4.45 -5.08
C ALA A 80 2.13 5.84 -4.72
N LEU A 81 3.45 5.96 -4.84
CA LEU A 81 4.24 7.06 -4.25
C LEU A 81 3.94 8.43 -4.87
N LYS A 82 3.60 8.49 -6.16
CA LYS A 82 3.30 9.75 -6.86
C LYS A 82 1.80 9.97 -7.00
N LYS A 83 1.36 11.23 -7.00
CA LYS A 83 -0.04 11.61 -7.24
C LYS A 83 -0.54 11.07 -8.58
N THR A 84 0.28 11.15 -9.63
CA THR A 84 -0.07 10.61 -10.96
C THR A 84 -0.37 9.12 -10.94
N TYR A 85 0.34 8.34 -10.11
CA TYR A 85 0.07 6.91 -9.95
C TYR A 85 -1.26 6.68 -9.24
N ARG A 86 -1.54 7.43 -8.17
CA ARG A 86 -2.82 7.37 -7.46
C ARG A 86 -3.98 7.73 -8.39
N ASP A 87 -3.82 8.76 -9.20
CA ASP A 87 -4.82 9.19 -10.18
C ASP A 87 -5.05 8.12 -11.26
N GLN A 88 -4.00 7.43 -11.73
CA GLN A 88 -4.13 6.31 -12.66
C GLN A 88 -4.92 5.14 -12.04
N LEU A 89 -4.64 4.77 -10.78
CA LEU A 89 -5.38 3.71 -10.08
C LEU A 89 -6.86 4.08 -9.88
N ARG A 90 -7.18 5.37 -9.64
CA ARG A 90 -8.57 5.88 -9.57
C ARG A 90 -9.34 5.75 -10.88
N THR A 91 -8.68 5.53 -12.03
CA THR A 91 -9.38 5.21 -13.29
C THR A 91 -10.00 3.81 -13.29
N GLY A 92 -9.57 2.93 -12.39
CA GLY A 92 -10.20 1.63 -12.14
C GLY A 92 -11.50 1.78 -11.35
N ASP A 93 -11.54 2.70 -10.39
CA ASP A 93 -12.72 3.04 -9.60
C ASP A 93 -12.61 4.47 -9.03
N PRO A 94 -13.47 5.43 -9.45
CA PRO A 94 -13.45 6.79 -8.91
C PRO A 94 -13.75 6.90 -7.40
N SER A 95 -14.33 5.86 -6.80
CA SER A 95 -14.62 5.78 -5.37
C SER A 95 -13.49 5.14 -4.54
N LEU A 96 -12.41 4.71 -5.19
CA LEU A 96 -11.24 4.08 -4.59
C LEU A 96 -10.70 4.89 -3.40
N LYS A 97 -10.51 4.21 -2.27
CA LYS A 97 -9.96 4.83 -1.05
C LYS A 97 -8.49 4.50 -0.89
N PHE A 98 -7.71 5.48 -0.43
CA PHE A 98 -6.30 5.30 -0.10
C PHE A 98 -6.12 5.41 1.41
N LEU A 99 -5.38 4.47 1.99
CA LEU A 99 -4.83 4.54 3.34
C LEU A 99 -3.32 4.75 3.22
N TYR A 100 -2.82 5.92 3.58
CA TYR A 100 -1.40 6.20 3.60
C TYR A 100 -0.81 5.88 4.97
N LEU A 101 0.02 4.84 5.01
CA LEU A 101 0.83 4.46 6.15
C LEU A 101 2.07 5.35 6.21
N LYS A 102 1.95 6.45 6.96
CA LYS A 102 2.98 7.48 7.11
C LYS A 102 3.92 7.13 8.26
N GLY A 103 5.21 7.08 7.95
CA GLY A 103 6.29 7.03 8.95
C GLY A 103 7.50 7.79 8.42
N ASP A 104 8.32 8.29 9.34
CA ASP A 104 9.59 8.89 8.97
C ASP A 104 10.63 7.82 8.59
N PHE A 105 11.73 8.28 7.99
CA PHE A 105 12.81 7.41 7.53
C PHE A 105 13.38 6.57 8.66
N GLU A 106 13.65 7.16 9.82
CA GLU A 106 14.29 6.48 10.96
C GLU A 106 13.39 5.36 11.53
N THR A 107 12.09 5.61 11.63
CA THR A 107 11.10 4.62 12.08
C THR A 107 11.04 3.44 11.12
N ILE A 108 11.03 3.69 9.82
CA ILE A 108 10.95 2.62 8.81
C ILE A 108 12.28 1.88 8.68
N TRP A 109 13.39 2.60 8.74
CA TRP A 109 14.73 2.04 8.70
C TRP A 109 15.00 1.13 9.89
N SER A 110 14.65 1.56 11.11
CA SER A 110 14.81 0.74 12.31
C SER A 110 14.00 -0.56 12.25
N ARG A 111 12.82 -0.56 11.60
CA ARG A 111 12.03 -1.77 11.33
C ARG A 111 12.69 -2.71 10.32
N HIS A 112 13.30 -2.17 9.27
CA HIS A 112 14.08 -2.96 8.31
C HIS A 112 15.31 -3.58 8.97
N ALA A 113 16.04 -2.82 9.79
CA ALA A 113 17.26 -3.28 10.46
C ALA A 113 17.03 -4.46 11.43
N GLN A 114 15.81 -4.64 11.94
CA GLN A 114 15.44 -5.78 12.78
C GLN A 114 15.18 -7.07 11.99
N ARG A 115 14.99 -6.99 10.66
CA ARG A 115 14.83 -8.14 9.76
C ARG A 115 16.22 -8.53 9.23
N GLN A 116 16.76 -9.64 9.70
CA GLN A 116 18.21 -9.95 9.64
C GLN A 116 18.85 -10.17 8.25
N ASP A 117 18.18 -9.97 7.11
CA ASP A 117 18.69 -10.47 5.81
C ASP A 117 19.04 -9.45 4.71
N HIS A 118 18.79 -8.13 4.84
CA HIS A 118 18.98 -7.20 3.69
C HIS A 118 19.49 -5.79 4.06
N TYR A 119 20.52 -5.69 4.90
CA TYR A 119 20.95 -4.39 5.46
C TYR A 119 21.50 -3.39 4.43
N PHE A 120 22.19 -3.78 3.36
CA PHE A 120 22.90 -2.80 2.51
C PHE A 120 22.08 -2.27 1.32
N THR A 121 21.27 -3.10 0.67
CA THR A 121 20.43 -2.67 -0.46
C THR A 121 19.11 -2.02 -0.01
N GLY A 122 18.69 -2.27 1.24
CA GLY A 122 17.44 -1.72 1.77
C GLY A 122 17.46 -0.21 1.97
N GLN A 123 18.62 0.37 2.30
CA GLN A 123 18.73 1.79 2.63
C GLN A 123 18.57 2.68 1.39
N ASP A 124 19.38 2.46 0.35
CA ASP A 124 19.32 3.22 -0.91
C ASP A 124 17.94 3.12 -1.57
N MET A 125 17.34 1.92 -1.52
CA MET A 125 15.97 1.71 -1.97
C MET A 125 15.00 2.58 -1.18
N LEU A 126 15.07 2.57 0.15
CA LEU A 126 14.19 3.35 1.02
C LEU A 126 14.36 4.86 0.77
N GLU A 127 15.60 5.34 0.66
CA GLU A 127 15.91 6.73 0.33
C GLU A 127 15.28 7.13 -1.01
N SER A 128 15.44 6.31 -2.05
CA SER A 128 14.82 6.57 -3.37
C SER A 128 13.29 6.64 -3.31
N GLN A 129 12.67 5.85 -2.43
CA GLN A 129 11.22 5.86 -2.26
C GLN A 129 10.74 7.09 -1.52
N PHE A 130 11.45 7.55 -0.48
CA PHE A 130 11.16 8.83 0.17
C PHE A 130 11.36 10.02 -0.78
N LEU A 131 12.39 9.99 -1.63
CA LEU A 131 12.59 11.02 -2.66
C LEU A 131 11.45 11.03 -3.70
N SER A 132 10.88 9.87 -4.00
CA SER A 132 9.77 9.72 -4.96
C SER A 132 8.39 9.95 -4.34
N LEU A 133 8.29 9.99 -3.02
CA LEU A 133 7.02 10.09 -2.29
C LEU A 133 6.48 11.52 -2.36
N GLU A 134 5.39 11.66 -3.10
CA GLU A 134 4.53 12.83 -3.07
C GLU A 134 3.43 12.54 -2.04
N GLU A 135 3.63 12.99 -0.79
CA GLU A 135 2.68 12.73 0.30
C GLU A 135 1.25 13.15 -0.10
N PRO A 136 0.26 12.24 -0.05
CA PRO A 136 -1.13 12.59 -0.32
C PRO A 136 -1.67 13.52 0.78
N ASP A 137 -2.52 14.45 0.39
CA ASP A 137 -3.29 15.24 1.34
C ASP A 137 -4.53 14.49 1.87
N ALA A 138 -5.27 15.12 2.78
CA ALA A 138 -6.48 14.56 3.38
C ALA A 138 -7.65 14.37 2.41
N ASN A 139 -7.62 14.99 1.22
CA ASN A 139 -8.61 14.77 0.16
C ASN A 139 -8.23 13.55 -0.69
N GLU A 140 -6.95 13.20 -0.74
CA GLU A 140 -6.45 12.07 -1.51
C GLU A 140 -6.43 10.75 -0.74
N ALA A 141 -6.12 10.79 0.57
CA ALA A 141 -5.95 9.60 1.39
C ALA A 141 -6.26 9.84 2.88
N TYR A 142 -6.60 8.76 3.58
CA TYR A 142 -6.58 8.72 5.04
C TYR A 142 -5.13 8.51 5.50
N ILE A 143 -4.59 9.47 6.25
CA ILE A 143 -3.20 9.44 6.73
C ILE A 143 -3.16 8.76 8.09
N ILE A 144 -2.39 7.68 8.20
CA ILE A 144 -2.24 6.86 9.42
C ILE A 144 -0.77 6.87 9.84
N ASP A 145 -0.51 7.38 11.05
CA ASP A 145 0.83 7.40 11.63
C ASP A 145 1.22 5.99 12.08
N ILE A 146 2.34 5.48 11.56
CA ILE A 146 2.80 4.14 11.86
C ILE A 146 3.75 4.07 13.05
N SER A 147 4.07 5.15 13.76
CA SER A 147 4.94 5.15 14.94
C SER A 147 4.40 4.29 16.10
N ALA A 148 3.09 4.03 16.12
CA ALA A 148 2.44 3.16 17.09
C ALA A 148 2.67 1.65 16.80
N THR A 149 2.13 0.79 17.67
CA THR A 149 2.18 -0.68 17.46
C THR A 149 1.31 -1.10 16.26
N PRO A 150 1.60 -2.24 15.61
CA PRO A 150 0.79 -2.73 14.49
C PRO A 150 -0.71 -2.82 14.79
N GLU A 151 -1.09 -3.24 16.00
CA GLU A 151 -2.49 -3.33 16.42
C GLU A 151 -3.15 -1.95 16.53
N ALA A 152 -2.41 -0.95 17.03
CA ALA A 152 -2.90 0.42 17.12
C ALA A 152 -3.06 1.04 15.73
N VAL A 153 -2.10 0.81 14.83
CA VAL A 153 -2.18 1.23 13.42
C VAL A 153 -3.41 0.62 12.74
N LEU A 154 -3.62 -0.70 12.90
CA LEU A 154 -4.79 -1.37 12.33
C LEU A 154 -6.11 -0.78 12.85
N LYS A 155 -6.22 -0.53 14.17
CA LYS A 155 -7.40 0.13 14.75
C LYS A 155 -7.65 1.52 14.16
N GLN A 156 -6.60 2.30 13.94
CA GLN A 156 -6.71 3.61 13.29
C GLN A 156 -7.19 3.48 11.84
N CYS A 157 -6.67 2.50 11.07
CA CYS A 157 -7.16 2.23 9.71
C CYS A 157 -8.65 1.89 9.68
N ILE A 158 -9.10 1.01 10.58
CA ILE A 158 -10.51 0.60 10.71
C ILE A 158 -11.39 1.81 11.04
N ALA A 159 -10.97 2.63 12.01
CA ALA A 159 -11.69 3.82 12.41
C ALA A 159 -11.77 4.87 11.29
N ALA A 160 -10.66 5.13 10.59
CA ALA A 160 -10.60 6.09 9.49
C ALA A 160 -11.51 5.68 8.33
N LEU A 161 -11.56 4.38 8.01
CA LEU A 161 -12.46 3.85 7.02
C LEU A 161 -13.91 3.78 7.53
N SER A 162 -14.19 4.02 8.81
CA SER A 162 -15.52 3.79 9.41
C SER A 162 -16.03 2.37 9.12
N ILE A 163 -15.14 1.39 9.26
CA ILE A 163 -15.50 -0.03 9.24
C ILE A 163 -16.09 -0.33 10.62
N LYS A 164 -17.33 -0.82 10.66
CA LYS A 164 -17.89 -1.32 11.91
C LYS A 164 -17.21 -2.67 12.20
N PRO A 165 -16.71 -2.91 13.43
CA PRO A 165 -16.40 -4.26 13.86
C PRO A 165 -17.62 -5.13 13.58
N GLN A 166 -17.38 -6.33 13.07
CA GLN A 166 -18.42 -7.34 12.92
C GLN A 166 -18.74 -7.86 14.33
N ASP A 167 -19.45 -7.05 15.12
CA ASP A 167 -19.98 -7.49 16.40
C ASP A 167 -21.25 -8.34 16.15
N ASP A 168 -21.19 -9.58 16.64
CA ASP A 168 -22.28 -10.55 16.89
C ASP A 168 -22.98 -11.21 15.68
N LEU A 169 -22.33 -12.22 15.11
CA LEU A 169 -23.00 -13.42 14.55
C LEU A 169 -22.39 -14.66 15.22
N ASP A 170 -22.59 -14.80 16.53
CA ASP A 170 -22.57 -16.09 17.25
C ASP A 170 -22.93 -15.85 18.74
N GLN A 171 -24.18 -15.51 19.01
CA GLN A 171 -24.95 -15.95 20.19
C GLN A 171 -26.42 -16.10 19.83
#